data_AF-A0A7Y5DSV4-F1
#
_entry.id   AF-A0A7Y5DSV4-F1
#
_cell.length_a   1.000
_cell.length_b   1.000
_cell.length_c   1.000
_cell.angle_alpha   90.00
_cell.angle_beta   90.00
_cell.angle_gamma   90.00
#
_symmetry.space_group_name_H-M   'P 1'
#
loop_
_entity.id
_entity.type
_entity.pdbx_description
1 polymer ?
#
loop_
_entity_poly.entity_id
_entity_poly.type
_entity_poly.pdbx_seq_one_letter_code
_entity_poly.pdbx_strand_id
1 'polypeptide(L)'
;MKPTQTSLLPTYEWNLPSKYASTALLLLVFTCAALAAGSYADFLQSLASRESSGNGQVVNEFGYAGLYQMGEAALVDAGYYRRDGTKANDWRGSWTGKSGINSLNEFLNNNAVQNQAITSYHNALWDQITARGLDSKVGQTYKGVPITQSGLIAAAHLIGASGLRGCLNGGSCSDANNTTALSYMNQFGGFDASPITGSTPPTGIGTGTNPTGSHASPTESNTSAPFPTGTAVSTSEAFSAGSGVDMKDIRQLVLGTLSIALLLWTAWITRTQFSSWRYGKVSLMQMQANVLSSLALLSVVLFITLA
;
A
#
# COMPACT_ATOMS: atom_id res chain seq x y z
N MET A 1 53.61 12.34 43.35
CA MET A 1 53.56 13.50 42.42
C MET A 1 52.50 13.21 41.38
N LYS A 2 51.45 14.03 41.32
CA LYS A 2 50.48 14.03 40.23
C LYS A 2 50.27 15.51 39.86
N PRO A 3 50.49 15.91 38.60
CA PRO A 3 50.31 17.30 38.21
C PRO A 3 48.82 17.60 38.03
N THR A 4 48.47 18.80 38.50
CA THR A 4 47.23 19.53 38.27
C THR A 4 47.06 19.87 36.80
N GLN A 5 45.84 19.78 36.27
CA GLN A 5 45.40 20.69 35.20
C GLN A 5 43.96 21.12 35.44
N THR A 6 43.84 22.43 35.56
CA THR A 6 42.64 23.27 35.60
C THR A 6 42.07 23.38 34.19
N SER A 7 40.75 23.29 34.02
CA SER A 7 40.07 23.86 32.84
C SER A 7 38.58 23.99 33.13
N LEU A 8 38.19 25.23 33.47
CA LEU A 8 36.81 25.70 33.52
C LEU A 8 36.25 25.70 32.10
N LEU A 9 35.27 24.85 31.84
CA LEU A 9 34.21 25.15 30.86
C LEU A 9 32.89 24.83 31.56
N PRO A 10 31.85 25.66 31.41
CA PRO A 10 30.53 25.29 31.87
C PRO A 10 30.12 24.07 31.04
N THR A 11 30.21 22.89 31.63
CA THR A 11 29.55 21.73 31.08
C THR A 11 28.08 22.07 31.13
N TYR A 12 27.50 22.32 29.96
CA TYR A 12 26.06 22.27 29.78
C TYR A 12 25.66 20.84 30.18
N GLU A 13 25.33 20.65 31.44
CA GLU A 13 24.72 19.43 31.91
C GLU A 13 23.35 19.38 31.23
N TRP A 14 23.27 18.68 30.10
CA TRP A 14 22.01 18.13 29.63
C TRP A 14 21.57 17.09 30.64
N ASN A 15 21.07 17.56 31.78
CA ASN A 15 20.36 16.75 32.74
C ASN A 15 18.94 16.57 32.18
N LEU A 16 18.82 15.75 31.15
CA LEU A 16 17.52 15.23 30.75
C LEU A 16 17.10 14.25 31.85
N PRO A 17 16.00 14.52 32.57
CA PRO A 17 15.50 13.61 33.59
C PRO A 17 15.36 12.21 32.98
N SER A 18 15.85 11.18 33.68
CA SER A 18 15.83 9.77 33.27
C SER A 18 14.44 9.20 32.93
N LYS A 19 13.40 9.98 33.15
CA LYS A 19 12.02 9.74 32.74
C LYS A 19 11.75 10.05 31.25
N TYR A 20 12.72 10.65 30.53
CA TYR A 20 12.61 10.90 29.10
C TYR A 20 13.59 10.10 28.21
N ALA A 21 14.57 9.41 28.79
CA ALA A 21 15.42 8.47 28.04
C ALA A 21 14.64 7.24 27.54
N SER A 22 13.47 6.97 28.12
CA SER A 22 12.51 5.97 27.65
C SER A 22 11.33 6.56 26.86
N THR A 23 11.22 7.89 26.72
CA THR A 23 10.16 8.52 25.92
C THR A 23 10.65 9.05 24.57
N ALA A 24 11.96 9.14 24.35
CA ALA A 24 12.51 9.36 23.01
C ALA A 24 12.42 8.10 22.11
N LEU A 25 12.16 6.92 22.70
CA LEU A 25 11.80 5.70 21.96
C LEU A 25 10.28 5.62 21.66
N LEU A 26 9.48 6.59 22.13
CA LEU A 26 8.06 6.72 21.81
C LEU A 26 7.80 7.83 20.76
N LEU A 27 8.83 8.55 20.32
CA LEU A 27 8.75 9.55 19.24
C LEU A 27 9.50 9.14 17.97
N LEU A 28 9.97 7.88 17.89
CA LEU A 28 10.46 7.27 16.64
C LEU A 28 9.81 5.90 16.33
N VAL A 29 8.81 5.50 17.11
CA VAL A 29 7.85 4.41 16.80
C VAL A 29 6.41 4.90 16.73
N PHE A 30 6.15 6.17 17.10
CA PHE A 30 4.99 6.92 16.64
C PHE A 30 5.44 8.02 15.66
N THR A 31 6.08 7.63 14.56
CA THR A 31 5.62 8.25 13.31
C THR A 31 4.15 7.87 13.23
N CYS A 32 3.32 8.87 13.48
CA CYS A 32 1.91 8.87 13.13
C CYS A 32 1.83 8.55 11.63
N ALA A 33 1.84 7.26 11.29
CA ALA A 33 0.78 6.78 10.42
C ALA A 33 -0.47 6.80 11.33
N ALA A 34 -1.15 7.93 11.52
CA ALA A 34 -2.20 8.29 10.59
C ALA A 34 -2.05 7.43 9.34
N LEU A 35 -2.56 6.19 9.38
CA LEU A 35 -2.66 5.34 8.20
C LEU A 35 -3.33 6.24 7.16
N ALA A 36 -2.53 6.88 6.32
CA ALA A 36 -3.03 7.43 5.10
C ALA A 36 -3.53 6.17 4.39
N ALA A 37 -4.85 6.05 4.28
CA ALA A 37 -5.47 5.04 3.45
C ALA A 37 -4.66 5.00 2.15
N GLY A 38 -4.12 3.84 1.79
CA GLY A 38 -3.35 3.71 0.55
C GLY A 38 -4.20 4.23 -0.60
N SER A 39 -3.61 4.92 -1.56
CA SER A 39 -4.36 5.48 -2.68
C SER A 39 -5.06 4.38 -3.48
N TYR A 40 -6.01 4.75 -4.34
CA TYR A 40 -6.60 3.81 -5.29
C TYR A 40 -5.55 3.18 -6.23
N ALA A 41 -4.46 3.89 -6.52
CA ALA A 41 -3.34 3.33 -7.28
C ALA A 41 -2.61 2.22 -6.51
N ASP A 42 -2.42 2.39 -5.19
CA ASP A 42 -1.85 1.36 -4.31
C ASP A 42 -2.78 0.14 -4.19
N PHE A 43 -4.10 0.38 -4.20
CA PHE A 43 -5.10 -0.69 -4.27
C PHE A 43 -4.96 -1.50 -5.56
N LEU A 44 -4.87 -0.85 -6.72
CA LEU A 44 -4.69 -1.51 -8.00
C LEU A 44 -3.38 -2.30 -8.05
N GLN A 45 -2.28 -1.73 -7.56
CA GLN A 45 -1.00 -2.42 -7.47
C GLN A 45 -1.09 -3.69 -6.61
N SER A 46 -1.74 -3.58 -5.45
CA SER A 46 -1.93 -4.71 -4.54
C SER A 46 -2.80 -5.80 -5.17
N LEU A 47 -3.86 -5.40 -5.89
CA LEU A 47 -4.76 -6.31 -6.58
C LEU A 47 -4.02 -7.04 -7.72
N ALA A 48 -3.28 -6.32 -8.56
CA ALA A 48 -2.51 -6.94 -9.64
C ALA A 48 -1.44 -7.92 -9.12
N SER A 49 -0.79 -7.59 -8.00
CA SER A 49 0.14 -8.52 -7.35
C SER A 49 -0.57 -9.78 -6.85
N ARG A 50 -1.79 -9.64 -6.32
CA ARG A 50 -2.57 -10.78 -5.81
C ARG A 50 -3.08 -11.68 -6.94
N GLU A 51 -3.54 -11.08 -8.01
CA GLU A 51 -4.21 -11.77 -9.12
C GLU A 51 -3.22 -12.43 -10.08
N SER A 52 -2.11 -11.78 -10.40
CA SER A 52 -1.17 -12.28 -11.42
C SER A 52 0.31 -12.16 -11.07
N SER A 53 0.64 -11.79 -9.82
CA SER A 53 2.01 -11.39 -9.44
C SER A 53 2.57 -10.24 -10.29
N GLY A 54 1.68 -9.37 -10.80
CA GLY A 54 2.02 -8.25 -11.68
C GLY A 54 2.30 -8.65 -13.14
N ASN A 55 1.97 -9.88 -13.56
CA ASN A 55 2.10 -10.29 -14.95
C ASN A 55 0.87 -9.88 -15.76
N GLY A 56 1.03 -8.91 -16.67
CA GLY A 56 -0.05 -8.41 -17.53
C GLY A 56 -0.35 -9.27 -18.76
N GLN A 57 0.48 -10.28 -19.05
CA GLN A 57 0.38 -11.10 -20.26
C GLN A 57 -0.13 -12.52 -19.99
N VAL A 58 -0.54 -12.82 -18.75
CA VAL A 58 -0.98 -14.16 -18.36
C VAL A 58 -2.48 -14.36 -18.55
N VAL A 59 -2.85 -15.58 -18.94
CA VAL A 59 -4.24 -16.07 -18.91
C VAL A 59 -4.24 -17.38 -18.13
N ASN A 60 -5.13 -17.51 -17.13
CA ASN A 60 -5.21 -18.75 -16.36
C ASN A 60 -6.03 -19.83 -17.09
N GLU A 61 -6.07 -21.05 -16.52
CA GLU A 61 -6.77 -22.20 -17.10
C GLU A 61 -8.30 -21.99 -17.26
N PHE A 62 -8.87 -21.05 -16.52
CA PHE A 62 -10.29 -20.67 -16.58
C PHE A 62 -10.54 -19.45 -17.49
N GLY A 63 -9.53 -18.98 -18.22
CA GLY A 63 -9.63 -17.92 -19.20
C GLY A 63 -9.61 -16.49 -18.65
N TYR A 64 -9.33 -16.29 -17.37
CA TYR A 64 -9.17 -14.94 -16.81
C TYR A 64 -7.82 -14.33 -17.23
N ALA A 65 -7.83 -13.06 -17.62
CA ALA A 65 -6.72 -12.46 -18.36
C ALA A 65 -6.10 -11.24 -17.66
N GLY A 66 -4.77 -11.13 -17.81
CA GLY A 66 -3.98 -9.95 -17.50
C GLY A 66 -3.72 -9.71 -16.01
N LEU A 67 -3.29 -8.47 -15.71
CA LEU A 67 -2.90 -7.99 -14.39
C LEU A 67 -3.95 -8.30 -13.32
N TYR A 68 -5.23 -8.12 -13.66
CA TYR A 68 -6.35 -8.20 -12.72
C TYR A 68 -7.18 -9.48 -12.89
N GLN A 69 -6.70 -10.43 -13.70
CA GLN A 69 -7.41 -11.67 -14.02
C GLN A 69 -8.89 -11.38 -14.37
N MET A 70 -9.12 -10.49 -15.33
CA MET A 70 -10.48 -10.12 -15.75
C MET A 70 -11.06 -11.18 -16.68
N GLY A 71 -12.31 -11.59 -16.42
CA GLY A 71 -13.07 -12.47 -17.31
C GLY A 71 -13.93 -11.69 -18.30
N GLU A 72 -14.61 -12.41 -19.19
CA GLU A 72 -15.49 -11.79 -20.19
C GLU A 72 -16.62 -10.98 -19.54
N ALA A 73 -17.19 -11.46 -18.43
CA ALA A 73 -18.25 -10.73 -17.71
C ALA A 73 -17.76 -9.35 -17.25
N ALA A 74 -16.57 -9.30 -16.65
CA ALA A 74 -15.98 -8.06 -16.17
C ALA A 74 -15.65 -7.11 -17.32
N LEU A 75 -15.19 -7.62 -18.46
CA LEU A 75 -14.90 -6.80 -19.63
C LEU A 75 -16.15 -6.36 -20.41
N VAL A 76 -17.25 -7.11 -20.30
CA VAL A 76 -18.57 -6.65 -20.76
C VAL A 76 -19.03 -5.48 -19.91
N ASP A 77 -18.97 -5.60 -18.57
CA ASP A 77 -19.34 -4.52 -17.65
C ASP A 77 -18.41 -3.29 -17.81
N ALA A 78 -17.12 -3.50 -18.10
CA ALA A 78 -16.17 -2.43 -18.42
C ALA A 78 -16.38 -1.82 -19.83
N GLY A 79 -17.23 -2.43 -20.66
CA GLY A 79 -17.53 -1.97 -22.02
C GLY A 79 -16.45 -2.27 -23.07
N TYR A 80 -15.52 -3.20 -22.79
CA TYR A 80 -14.48 -3.63 -23.73
C TYR A 80 -14.93 -4.81 -24.60
N TYR A 81 -15.92 -5.58 -24.16
CA TYR A 81 -16.29 -6.85 -24.77
C TYR A 81 -17.80 -7.03 -24.95
N ARG A 82 -18.20 -7.81 -25.95
CA ARG A 82 -19.59 -8.25 -26.19
C ARG A 82 -19.64 -9.77 -26.10
N ARG A 83 -20.49 -10.27 -25.20
CA ARG A 83 -20.66 -11.70 -24.91
C ARG A 83 -21.28 -12.43 -26.11
N ASP A 84 -20.86 -13.68 -26.33
CA ASP A 84 -21.35 -14.58 -27.38
C ASP A 84 -22.60 -15.41 -26.99
N GLY A 85 -23.05 -15.27 -25.75
CA GLY A 85 -24.19 -16.01 -25.18
C GLY A 85 -23.79 -17.14 -24.23
N THR A 86 -22.49 -17.47 -24.10
CA THR A 86 -22.01 -18.42 -23.09
C THR A 86 -21.60 -17.72 -21.80
N LYS A 87 -21.41 -18.47 -20.71
CA LYS A 87 -20.84 -17.96 -19.45
C LYS A 87 -19.33 -18.23 -19.33
N ALA A 88 -18.73 -18.89 -20.32
CA ALA A 88 -17.32 -19.24 -20.30
C ALA A 88 -16.46 -17.99 -20.53
N ASN A 89 -15.20 -18.03 -20.11
CA ASN A 89 -14.19 -17.07 -20.54
C ASN A 89 -13.39 -17.70 -21.68
N ASP A 90 -14.02 -17.97 -22.82
CA ASP A 90 -13.39 -18.64 -23.96
C ASP A 90 -12.98 -17.68 -25.09
N TRP A 91 -13.26 -16.40 -24.92
CA TRP A 91 -12.88 -15.31 -25.80
C TRP A 91 -13.48 -15.42 -27.21
N ARG A 92 -14.67 -16.04 -27.34
CA ARG A 92 -15.38 -16.26 -28.63
C ARG A 92 -16.38 -15.17 -29.03
N GLY A 93 -16.65 -14.23 -28.14
CA GLY A 93 -17.43 -13.02 -28.39
C GLY A 93 -16.70 -11.99 -29.26
N SER A 94 -17.04 -10.72 -29.08
CA SER A 94 -16.48 -9.64 -29.90
C SER A 94 -15.95 -8.50 -29.05
N TRP A 95 -14.70 -8.12 -29.29
CA TRP A 95 -14.12 -6.91 -28.75
C TRP A 95 -14.81 -5.67 -29.33
N THR A 96 -14.93 -4.62 -28.53
CA THR A 96 -15.69 -3.42 -28.90
C THR A 96 -14.86 -2.39 -29.68
N GLY A 97 -13.53 -2.48 -29.64
CA GLY A 97 -12.62 -1.44 -30.13
C GLY A 97 -12.36 -0.32 -29.11
N LYS A 98 -12.95 -0.38 -27.89
CA LYS A 98 -12.74 0.61 -26.85
C LYS A 98 -11.24 0.75 -26.52
N SER A 99 -10.76 1.98 -26.44
CA SER A 99 -9.34 2.33 -26.24
C SER A 99 -8.39 1.66 -27.25
N GLY A 100 -8.88 1.37 -28.46
CA GLY A 100 -8.08 0.76 -29.53
C GLY A 100 -7.86 -0.75 -29.39
N ILE A 101 -8.57 -1.43 -28.47
CA ILE A 101 -8.42 -2.87 -28.23
C ILE A 101 -9.49 -3.67 -28.99
N ASN A 102 -9.02 -4.52 -29.90
CA ASN A 102 -9.83 -5.37 -30.78
C ASN A 102 -9.56 -6.87 -30.58
N SER A 103 -8.59 -7.23 -29.74
CA SER A 103 -8.27 -8.63 -29.45
C SER A 103 -7.74 -8.83 -28.03
N LEU A 104 -7.78 -10.08 -27.55
CA LEU A 104 -7.19 -10.48 -26.28
C LEU A 104 -5.68 -10.21 -26.26
N ASN A 105 -4.99 -10.44 -27.38
CA ASN A 105 -3.56 -10.18 -27.48
C ASN A 105 -3.25 -8.68 -27.32
N GLU A 106 -4.03 -7.79 -27.94
CA GLU A 106 -3.87 -6.35 -27.75
C GLU A 106 -4.13 -5.92 -26.30
N PHE A 107 -5.15 -6.51 -25.66
CA PHE A 107 -5.44 -6.26 -24.24
C PHE A 107 -4.28 -6.67 -23.33
N LEU A 108 -3.76 -7.89 -23.51
CA LEU A 108 -2.66 -8.44 -22.71
C LEU A 108 -1.35 -7.67 -22.88
N ASN A 109 -1.12 -7.07 -24.05
CA ASN A 109 0.08 -6.27 -24.32
C ASN A 109 -0.03 -4.80 -23.89
N ASN A 110 -1.14 -4.39 -23.26
CA ASN A 110 -1.36 -3.00 -22.87
C ASN A 110 -1.81 -2.86 -21.41
N ASN A 111 -0.83 -2.82 -20.49
CA ASN A 111 -1.08 -2.66 -19.05
C ASN A 111 -1.86 -1.38 -18.71
N ALA A 112 -1.62 -0.28 -19.43
CA ALA A 112 -2.35 0.97 -19.21
C ALA A 112 -3.85 0.80 -19.52
N VAL A 113 -4.19 0.08 -20.60
CA VAL A 113 -5.60 -0.23 -20.91
C VAL A 113 -6.18 -1.24 -19.93
N GLN A 114 -5.41 -2.19 -19.42
CA GLN A 114 -5.87 -3.06 -18.33
C GLN A 114 -6.25 -2.26 -17.07
N ASN A 115 -5.45 -1.25 -16.71
CA ASN A 115 -5.75 -0.32 -15.60
C ASN A 115 -7.02 0.51 -15.86
N GLN A 116 -7.27 0.92 -17.10
CA GLN A 116 -8.52 1.61 -17.49
C GLN A 116 -9.73 0.67 -17.42
N ALA A 117 -9.57 -0.57 -17.89
CA ALA A 117 -10.63 -1.57 -17.90
C ALA A 117 -11.05 -1.98 -16.49
N ILE A 118 -10.08 -2.25 -15.60
CA ILE A 118 -10.39 -2.58 -14.21
C ILE A 118 -11.07 -1.41 -13.48
N THR A 119 -10.65 -0.18 -13.76
CA THR A 119 -11.28 1.01 -13.18
C THR A 119 -12.71 1.17 -13.68
N SER A 120 -12.96 0.93 -14.97
CA SER A 120 -14.33 0.92 -15.53
C SER A 120 -15.19 -0.17 -14.89
N TYR A 121 -14.63 -1.36 -14.67
CA TYR A 121 -15.32 -2.45 -14.00
C TYR A 121 -15.62 -2.15 -12.53
N HIS A 122 -14.68 -1.57 -11.78
CA HIS A 122 -14.90 -1.17 -10.38
C HIS A 122 -15.99 -0.10 -10.25
N ASN A 123 -16.10 0.84 -11.20
CA ASN A 123 -17.23 1.77 -11.26
C ASN A 123 -18.57 1.01 -11.44
N ALA A 124 -18.64 0.10 -12.41
CA ALA A 124 -19.84 -0.73 -12.60
C ALA A 124 -20.20 -1.58 -11.37
N LEU A 125 -19.18 -2.14 -10.68
CA LEU A 125 -19.39 -2.86 -9.43
C LEU A 125 -19.90 -1.95 -8.31
N TRP A 126 -19.37 -0.74 -8.18
CA TRP A 126 -19.83 0.21 -7.17
C TRP A 126 -21.29 0.62 -7.39
N ASP A 127 -21.70 0.85 -8.64
CA ASP A 127 -23.10 1.08 -9.00
C ASP A 127 -23.97 -0.12 -8.61
N GLN A 128 -23.48 -1.34 -8.85
CA GLN A 128 -24.20 -2.56 -8.46
C GLN A 128 -24.28 -2.75 -6.93
N ILE A 129 -23.24 -2.36 -6.19
CA ILE A 129 -23.16 -2.42 -4.73
C ILE A 129 -24.17 -1.44 -4.11
N THR A 130 -24.17 -0.19 -4.56
CA THR A 130 -25.06 0.86 -4.09
C THR A 130 -26.52 0.58 -4.45
N ALA A 131 -26.79 0.10 -5.68
CA ALA A 131 -28.14 -0.32 -6.08
C ALA A 131 -28.70 -1.50 -5.23
N ARG A 132 -27.83 -2.25 -4.56
CA ARG A 132 -28.19 -3.33 -3.63
C ARG A 132 -28.20 -2.88 -2.16
N GLY A 133 -27.93 -1.60 -1.88
CA GLY A 133 -27.85 -1.02 -0.54
C GLY A 133 -26.71 -1.57 0.31
N LEU A 134 -25.67 -2.15 -0.31
CA LEU A 134 -24.56 -2.76 0.42
C LEU A 134 -23.58 -1.71 0.96
N ASP A 135 -23.53 -0.53 0.34
CA ASP A 135 -22.80 0.65 0.79
C ASP A 135 -23.24 1.12 2.19
N SER A 136 -24.52 0.95 2.54
CA SER A 136 -25.04 1.24 3.89
C SER A 136 -24.39 0.43 5.01
N LYS A 137 -23.68 -0.65 4.66
CA LYS A 137 -22.95 -1.50 5.60
C LYS A 137 -21.53 -1.03 5.87
N VAL A 138 -21.01 -0.05 5.13
CA VAL A 138 -19.68 0.52 5.34
C VAL A 138 -19.55 1.05 6.78
N GLY A 139 -18.43 0.73 7.43
CA GLY A 139 -18.17 1.06 8.84
C GLY A 139 -18.66 0.00 9.83
N GLN A 140 -19.45 -0.98 9.39
CA GLN A 140 -19.82 -2.14 10.20
C GLN A 140 -18.73 -3.23 10.14
N THR A 141 -18.89 -4.28 10.94
CA THR A 141 -18.05 -5.48 10.91
C THR A 141 -18.91 -6.69 10.57
N TYR A 142 -18.43 -7.56 9.69
CA TYR A 142 -19.09 -8.82 9.36
C TYR A 142 -18.14 -9.99 9.55
N LYS A 143 -18.51 -10.94 10.43
CA LYS A 143 -17.68 -12.10 10.81
C LYS A 143 -16.24 -11.71 11.20
N GLY A 144 -16.08 -10.59 11.91
CA GLY A 144 -14.78 -10.08 12.37
C GLY A 144 -14.01 -9.27 11.33
N VAL A 145 -14.50 -9.12 10.10
CA VAL A 145 -13.86 -8.33 9.04
C VAL A 145 -14.56 -6.96 8.90
N PRO A 146 -13.83 -5.83 8.97
CA PRO A 146 -14.38 -4.51 8.72
C PRO A 146 -14.94 -4.37 7.30
N ILE A 147 -16.12 -3.77 7.18
CA ILE A 147 -16.71 -3.44 5.88
C ILE A 147 -16.24 -2.05 5.48
N THR A 148 -15.44 -1.97 4.42
CA THR A 148 -14.93 -0.72 3.83
C THR A 148 -15.34 -0.65 2.37
N GLN A 149 -15.31 0.54 1.77
CA GLN A 149 -15.65 0.71 0.35
C GLN A 149 -14.70 -0.09 -0.55
N SER A 150 -13.39 0.03 -0.33
CA SER A 150 -12.38 -0.72 -1.06
C SER A 150 -12.51 -2.24 -0.85
N GLY A 151 -12.84 -2.68 0.37
CA GLY A 151 -13.10 -4.08 0.67
C GLY A 151 -14.34 -4.63 -0.04
N LEU A 152 -15.43 -3.85 -0.14
CA LEU A 152 -16.62 -4.23 -0.90
C LEU A 152 -16.32 -4.33 -2.40
N ILE A 153 -15.56 -3.39 -2.97
CA ILE A 153 -15.11 -3.43 -4.38
C ILE A 153 -14.27 -4.68 -4.62
N ALA A 154 -13.27 -4.97 -3.77
CA ALA A 154 -12.41 -6.15 -3.91
C ALA A 154 -13.18 -7.47 -3.79
N ALA A 155 -14.13 -7.57 -2.87
CA ALA A 155 -14.96 -8.76 -2.75
C ALA A 155 -15.90 -8.92 -3.96
N ALA A 156 -16.48 -7.83 -4.45
CA ALA A 156 -17.31 -7.86 -5.65
C ALA A 156 -16.47 -8.16 -6.91
N HIS A 157 -15.20 -7.77 -6.96
CA HIS A 157 -14.28 -8.17 -8.03
C HIS A 157 -14.14 -9.69 -8.08
N LEU A 158 -13.98 -10.34 -6.92
CA LEU A 158 -13.82 -11.80 -6.81
C LEU A 158 -15.11 -12.57 -7.14
N ILE A 159 -16.25 -12.23 -6.52
CA ILE A 159 -17.48 -13.05 -6.57
C ILE A 159 -18.69 -12.35 -7.22
N GLY A 160 -18.50 -11.15 -7.77
CA GLY A 160 -19.56 -10.30 -8.29
C GLY A 160 -20.40 -9.63 -7.20
N ALA A 161 -21.09 -8.53 -7.53
CA ALA A 161 -21.93 -7.81 -6.57
C ALA A 161 -23.12 -8.65 -6.05
N SER A 162 -23.67 -9.55 -6.88
CA SER A 162 -24.72 -10.49 -6.45
C SER A 162 -24.20 -11.53 -5.47
N GLY A 163 -22.99 -12.07 -5.70
CA GLY A 163 -22.33 -12.99 -4.77
C GLY A 163 -22.02 -12.30 -3.45
N LEU A 164 -21.50 -11.07 -3.50
CA LEU A 164 -21.25 -10.25 -2.31
C LEU A 164 -22.52 -10.04 -1.49
N ARG A 165 -23.65 -9.71 -2.12
CA ARG A 165 -24.95 -9.61 -1.42
C ARG A 165 -25.32 -10.93 -0.73
N GLY A 166 -25.17 -12.06 -1.42
CA GLY A 166 -25.42 -13.39 -0.86
C GLY A 166 -24.55 -13.67 0.36
N CYS A 167 -23.25 -13.39 0.27
CA CYS A 167 -22.29 -13.53 1.36
C CYS A 167 -22.67 -12.69 2.58
N LEU A 168 -22.98 -11.40 2.39
CA LEU A 168 -23.32 -10.48 3.48
C LEU A 168 -24.71 -10.73 4.09
N ASN A 169 -25.55 -11.54 3.45
CA ASN A 169 -26.83 -12.00 3.96
C ASN A 169 -26.74 -13.37 4.67
N GLY A 170 -25.53 -13.85 4.97
CA GLY A 170 -25.31 -15.12 5.68
C GLY A 170 -25.06 -16.33 4.77
N GLY A 171 -25.03 -16.15 3.44
CA GLY A 171 -24.75 -17.21 2.47
C GLY A 171 -23.26 -17.54 2.32
N SER A 172 -22.93 -18.26 1.25
CA SER A 172 -21.54 -18.57 0.90
C SER A 172 -20.76 -17.30 0.57
N CYS A 173 -19.55 -17.20 1.10
CA CYS A 173 -18.60 -16.13 0.83
C CYS A 173 -17.40 -16.60 0.01
N SER A 174 -17.40 -17.84 -0.47
CA SER A 174 -16.28 -18.43 -1.20
C SER A 174 -16.53 -18.42 -2.70
N ASP A 175 -15.47 -18.23 -3.47
CA ASP A 175 -15.45 -18.54 -4.90
C ASP A 175 -15.31 -20.05 -5.15
N ALA A 176 -15.16 -20.44 -6.43
CA ALA A 176 -14.98 -21.84 -6.84
C ALA A 176 -13.65 -22.46 -6.38
N ASN A 177 -12.67 -21.64 -5.98
CA ASN A 177 -11.33 -22.02 -5.55
C ASN A 177 -11.15 -21.96 -4.02
N ASN A 178 -12.25 -21.84 -3.26
CA ASN A 178 -12.28 -21.66 -1.81
C ASN A 178 -11.62 -20.37 -1.29
N THR A 179 -11.33 -19.40 -2.18
CA THR A 179 -10.92 -18.07 -1.77
C THR A 179 -12.15 -17.31 -1.30
N THR A 180 -12.06 -16.66 -0.13
CA THR A 180 -13.22 -16.00 0.46
C THR A 180 -13.24 -14.51 0.13
N ALA A 181 -14.42 -13.99 -0.18
CA ALA A 181 -14.72 -12.56 -0.23
C ALA A 181 -14.29 -11.85 1.07
N LEU A 182 -14.38 -12.51 2.22
CA LEU A 182 -13.89 -11.99 3.50
C LEU A 182 -12.37 -11.78 3.51
N SER A 183 -11.61 -12.69 2.90
CA SER A 183 -10.16 -12.52 2.71
C SER A 183 -9.87 -11.27 1.88
N TYR A 184 -10.61 -11.05 0.79
CA TYR A 184 -10.46 -9.86 -0.05
C TYR A 184 -10.86 -8.58 0.70
N MET A 185 -11.97 -8.60 1.44
CA MET A 185 -12.39 -7.46 2.26
C MET A 185 -11.34 -7.08 3.30
N ASN A 186 -10.71 -8.08 3.92
CA ASN A 186 -9.69 -7.86 4.92
C ASN A 186 -8.37 -7.37 4.31
N GLN A 187 -7.93 -7.98 3.21
CA GLN A 187 -6.67 -7.67 2.55
C GLN A 187 -6.70 -6.29 1.86
N PHE A 188 -7.83 -5.95 1.24
CA PHE A 188 -7.99 -4.72 0.46
C PHE A 188 -8.84 -3.68 1.19
N GLY A 189 -9.08 -3.86 2.48
CA GLY A 189 -9.84 -2.92 3.28
C GLY A 189 -9.02 -1.69 3.65
N GLY A 190 -9.63 -0.51 3.55
CA GLY A 190 -9.03 0.75 4.02
C GLY A 190 -8.16 1.49 3.01
N PHE A 191 -8.18 1.11 1.73
CA PHE A 191 -7.65 1.96 0.65
C PHE A 191 -8.64 3.09 0.34
N ASP A 192 -8.14 4.23 -0.12
CA ASP A 192 -8.95 5.32 -0.62
C ASP A 192 -9.59 4.92 -1.96
N ALA A 193 -10.87 4.57 -1.90
CA ALA A 193 -11.69 4.24 -3.05
C ALA A 193 -12.47 5.44 -3.59
N SER A 194 -12.21 6.66 -3.13
CA SER A 194 -12.93 7.87 -3.58
C SER A 194 -12.94 8.09 -5.10
N PRO A 195 -11.90 7.69 -5.89
CA PRO A 195 -11.97 7.78 -7.35
C PRO A 195 -13.07 6.90 -7.99
N ILE A 196 -13.53 5.87 -7.28
CA ILE A 196 -14.62 4.98 -7.71
C ILE A 196 -15.94 5.35 -7.02
N THR A 197 -15.88 5.69 -5.73
CA THR A 197 -17.07 5.81 -4.88
C THR A 197 -17.64 7.23 -4.82
N GLY A 198 -16.88 8.22 -5.31
CA GLY A 198 -17.20 9.64 -5.18
C GLY A 198 -17.21 10.16 -3.73
N SER A 199 -16.83 9.33 -2.75
CA SER A 199 -16.85 9.64 -1.33
C SER A 199 -15.55 9.20 -0.68
N THR A 200 -14.87 10.12 -0.01
CA THR A 200 -13.71 9.80 0.82
C THR A 200 -14.13 8.89 1.97
N PRO A 201 -13.34 7.86 2.32
CA PRO A 201 -13.69 6.94 3.39
C PRO A 201 -14.07 7.69 4.68
N PRO A 202 -15.09 7.25 5.43
CA PRO A 202 -15.40 7.87 6.71
C PRO A 202 -14.20 7.70 7.63
N THR A 203 -13.53 8.80 7.91
CA THR A 203 -12.41 8.88 8.85
C THR A 203 -12.95 8.69 10.26
N GLY A 204 -13.06 7.45 10.73
CA GLY A 204 -12.97 7.16 12.17
C GLY A 204 -11.49 7.01 12.48
N ILE A 205 -10.79 7.92 13.16
CA ILE A 205 -11.09 8.60 14.41
C ILE A 205 -10.82 10.11 14.26
N GLY A 206 -11.73 10.95 14.76
CA GLY A 206 -11.72 12.40 14.54
C GLY A 206 -10.62 13.17 15.27
N THR A 207 -10.31 14.35 14.73
CA THR A 207 -10.46 15.65 15.42
C THR A 207 -10.34 16.73 14.35
N GLY A 208 -11.33 17.62 14.30
CA GLY A 208 -11.44 18.61 13.24
C GLY A 208 -10.34 19.66 13.27
N THR A 209 -10.11 20.26 12.11
CA THR A 209 -10.14 21.73 11.93
C THR A 209 -10.07 22.02 10.44
N ASN A 210 -11.12 22.66 9.93
CA ASN A 210 -11.04 23.50 8.75
C ASN A 210 -10.14 24.69 9.10
N PRO A 211 -9.33 25.24 8.17
CA PRO A 211 -9.84 26.43 7.49
C PRO A 211 -9.47 26.57 6.00
N THR A 212 -10.46 27.05 5.28
CA THR A 212 -10.44 27.98 4.14
C THR A 212 -9.26 28.97 4.11
N GLY A 213 -8.72 29.24 2.91
CA GLY A 213 -7.94 30.46 2.64
C GLY A 213 -7.14 30.45 1.33
N SER A 214 -7.70 31.03 0.28
CA SER A 214 -7.01 31.48 -0.94
C SER A 214 -6.05 32.65 -0.65
N HIS A 215 -4.84 32.67 -1.23
CA HIS A 215 -4.25 33.88 -1.84
C HIS A 215 -2.90 33.63 -2.55
N ALA A 216 -2.62 34.54 -3.48
CA ALA A 216 -1.67 34.48 -4.57
C ALA A 216 -0.20 34.81 -4.20
N SER A 217 0.69 34.46 -5.14
CA SER A 217 2.12 34.84 -5.29
C SER A 217 2.37 36.37 -5.21
N PRO A 218 3.61 36.89 -5.01
CA PRO A 218 4.72 36.71 -5.97
C PRO A 218 6.18 36.66 -5.45
N THR A 219 7.04 36.07 -6.30
CA THR A 219 8.44 36.37 -6.67
C THR A 219 9.48 36.74 -5.59
N GLU A 220 10.56 35.93 -5.49
CA GLU A 220 11.94 36.44 -5.67
C GLU A 220 12.96 35.32 -5.93
N SER A 221 13.84 35.61 -6.89
CA SER A 221 14.92 34.79 -7.43
C SER A 221 16.16 34.81 -6.54
N ASN A 222 16.77 33.66 -6.27
CA ASN A 222 18.23 33.62 -6.13
C ASN A 222 18.83 32.29 -6.58
N THR A 223 19.88 32.43 -7.38
CA THR A 223 20.58 31.42 -8.17
C THR A 223 21.57 30.62 -7.34
N SER A 224 21.47 29.29 -7.39
CA SER A 224 22.57 28.33 -7.21
C SER A 224 22.06 26.96 -7.62
N ALA A 225 22.51 26.42 -8.76
CA ALA A 225 22.09 25.09 -9.21
C ALA A 225 22.56 24.00 -8.23
N PRO A 226 21.70 23.03 -7.89
CA PRO A 226 22.10 21.65 -8.13
C PRO A 226 20.93 20.74 -8.55
N PHE A 227 21.16 19.96 -9.61
CA PHE A 227 20.36 18.83 -10.13
C PHE A 227 18.92 19.12 -10.62
N PRO A 228 18.49 18.51 -11.74
CA PRO A 228 17.09 18.52 -12.11
C PRO A 228 16.30 17.81 -11.01
N THR A 229 15.50 18.56 -10.27
CA THR A 229 14.45 18.03 -9.41
C THR A 229 13.36 17.49 -10.34
N GLY A 230 13.61 16.32 -10.91
CA GLY A 230 12.54 15.51 -11.45
C GLY A 230 11.61 15.20 -10.29
N THR A 231 10.38 15.70 -10.33
CA THR A 231 9.32 15.30 -9.42
C THR A 231 9.31 13.78 -9.39
N ALA A 232 9.59 13.16 -8.24
CA ALA A 232 9.52 11.72 -8.10
C ALA A 232 8.05 11.33 -8.34
N VAL A 233 7.74 10.86 -9.54
CA VAL A 233 6.44 10.25 -9.85
C VAL A 233 6.30 9.08 -8.89
N SER A 234 5.20 9.04 -8.13
CA SER A 234 5.01 7.95 -7.19
C SER A 234 4.97 6.63 -7.97
N THR A 235 5.56 5.58 -7.41
CA THR A 235 5.65 4.28 -8.10
C THR A 235 4.26 3.70 -8.42
N SER A 236 3.25 4.07 -7.64
CA SER A 236 1.85 3.68 -7.89
C SER A 236 1.19 4.50 -8.99
N GLU A 237 1.51 5.80 -9.13
CA GLU A 237 1.09 6.58 -10.31
C GLU A 237 1.77 6.06 -11.59
N ALA A 238 3.06 5.72 -11.53
CA ALA A 238 3.78 5.09 -12.64
C ALA A 238 3.18 3.72 -13.02
N PHE A 239 2.80 2.91 -12.02
CA PHE A 239 2.07 1.67 -12.22
C PHE A 239 0.71 1.88 -12.88
N SER A 240 -0.07 2.87 -12.39
CA SER A 240 -1.37 3.25 -12.96
C SER A 240 -1.25 3.74 -14.41
N ALA A 241 -0.20 4.52 -14.70
CA ALA A 241 0.13 5.01 -16.03
C ALA A 241 0.70 3.91 -16.97
N GLY A 242 1.03 2.73 -16.45
CA GLY A 242 1.64 1.65 -17.23
C GLY A 242 3.06 1.95 -17.72
N SER A 243 3.79 2.88 -17.08
CA SER A 243 5.06 3.43 -17.57
C SER A 243 6.31 2.56 -17.32
N GLY A 244 6.14 1.27 -17.09
CA GLY A 244 7.19 0.24 -17.25
C GLY A 244 8.43 0.39 -16.37
N VAL A 245 8.33 0.16 -15.07
CA VAL A 245 9.47 -0.29 -14.26
C VAL A 245 9.11 -1.64 -13.66
N ASP A 246 9.98 -2.65 -13.85
CA ASP A 246 9.77 -3.99 -13.33
C ASP A 246 9.77 -3.93 -11.79
N MET A 247 8.71 -4.48 -11.19
CA MET A 247 8.46 -4.43 -9.75
C MET A 247 9.55 -5.16 -8.95
N LYS A 248 10.27 -6.10 -9.57
CA LYS A 248 11.41 -6.79 -8.96
C LYS A 248 12.59 -5.85 -8.76
N ASP A 249 12.86 -4.97 -9.72
CA ASP A 249 13.98 -4.06 -9.68
C ASP A 249 13.77 -2.96 -8.62
N ILE A 250 12.54 -2.46 -8.52
CA ILE A 250 12.18 -1.49 -7.47
C ILE A 250 12.17 -2.14 -6.08
N ARG A 251 11.60 -3.35 -5.94
CA ARG A 251 11.63 -4.07 -4.65
C ARG A 251 13.07 -4.30 -4.19
N GLN A 252 13.96 -4.72 -5.09
CA GLN A 252 15.38 -4.91 -4.78
C GLN A 252 16.06 -3.59 -4.40
N LEU A 253 15.75 -2.49 -5.09
CA LEU A 253 16.31 -1.18 -4.77
C LEU A 253 15.85 -0.66 -3.39
N VAL A 254 14.55 -0.74 -3.10
CA VAL A 254 13.96 -0.29 -1.83
C VAL A 254 14.43 -1.16 -0.67
N LEU A 255 14.40 -2.48 -0.82
CA LEU A 255 14.88 -3.41 0.22
C LEU A 255 16.39 -3.27 0.44
N GLY A 256 17.18 -3.08 -0.61
CA GLY A 256 18.61 -2.78 -0.50
C GLY A 256 18.88 -1.49 0.28
N THR A 257 18.12 -0.43 -0.01
CA THR A 257 18.26 0.87 0.66
C THR A 257 17.86 0.80 2.13
N LEU A 258 16.75 0.13 2.46
CA LEU A 258 16.31 -0.09 3.84
C LEU A 258 17.30 -0.96 4.63
N SER A 259 17.89 -1.98 4.00
CA SER A 259 18.91 -2.84 4.62
C SER A 259 20.15 -2.04 5.00
N ILE A 260 20.62 -1.16 4.11
CA ILE A 260 21.76 -0.26 4.39
C ILE A 260 21.43 0.69 5.54
N ALA A 261 20.23 1.28 5.57
CA ALA A 261 19.82 2.17 6.65
C ALA A 261 19.77 1.44 8.02
N LEU A 262 19.28 0.20 8.04
CA LEU A 262 19.21 -0.62 9.26
C LEU A 262 20.61 -1.04 9.76
N LEU A 263 21.54 -1.32 8.84
CA LEU A 263 22.95 -1.56 9.17
C LEU A 263 23.61 -0.32 9.77
N LEU A 264 23.36 0.87 9.22
CA LEU A 264 23.89 2.13 9.77
C LEU A 264 23.28 2.44 11.14
N TRP A 265 22.01 2.12 11.36
CA TRP A 265 21.35 2.25 12.65
C TRP A 265 21.95 1.32 13.71
N THR A 266 22.14 0.03 13.41
CA THR A 266 22.78 -0.92 14.34
C THR A 266 24.24 -0.54 14.66
N ALA A 267 24.98 0.00 13.69
CA ALA A 267 26.31 0.54 13.91
C ALA A 267 26.29 1.75 14.87
N TRP A 268 25.31 2.65 14.72
CA TRP A 268 25.11 3.79 15.62
C TRP A 268 24.73 3.34 17.04
N ILE A 269 23.83 2.38 17.19
CA ILE A 269 23.47 1.80 18.50
C ILE A 269 24.70 1.19 19.17
N THR A 270 25.49 0.38 18.45
CA THR A 270 26.67 -0.26 19.00
C THR A 270 27.68 0.79 19.50
N ARG A 271 27.92 1.85 18.73
CA ARG A 271 28.81 2.95 19.11
C ARG A 271 28.30 3.71 20.34
N THR A 272 27.00 4.00 20.41
CA THR A 272 26.41 4.75 21.53
C THR A 272 26.39 3.92 22.82
N GLN A 273 26.10 2.63 22.74
CA GLN A 273 26.13 1.71 23.90
C GLN A 273 27.57 1.54 24.42
N PHE A 274 28.55 1.37 23.53
CA PHE A 274 29.96 1.27 23.91
C PHE A 274 30.48 2.57 24.56
N SER A 275 30.13 3.73 23.99
CA SER A 275 30.46 5.02 24.59
C SER A 275 29.81 5.19 25.96
N SER A 276 28.54 4.84 26.10
CA SER A 276 27.80 4.92 27.37
C SER A 276 28.41 4.03 28.45
N TRP A 277 28.85 2.82 28.09
CA TRP A 277 29.55 1.92 29.00
C TRP A 277 30.91 2.49 29.43
N ARG A 278 31.70 3.01 28.49
CA ARG A 278 33.01 3.63 28.77
C ARG A 278 32.91 4.81 29.74
N TYR A 279 31.82 5.58 29.68
CA TYR A 279 31.53 6.69 30.59
C TYR A 279 30.78 6.27 31.87
N GLY A 280 30.61 4.97 32.12
CA GLY A 280 29.96 4.44 33.33
C GLY A 280 28.45 4.68 33.40
N LYS A 281 27.81 5.04 32.28
CA LYS A 281 26.36 5.33 32.21
C LYS A 281 25.49 4.07 32.11
N VAL A 282 26.06 2.95 31.66
CA VAL A 282 25.38 1.65 31.55
C VAL A 282 26.31 0.51 31.97
N SER A 283 25.77 -0.57 32.52
CA SER A 283 26.53 -1.76 32.87
C SER A 283 26.93 -2.57 31.63
N LEU A 284 27.94 -3.43 31.76
CA LEU A 284 28.38 -4.32 30.68
C LEU A 284 27.24 -5.24 30.20
N MET A 285 26.43 -5.77 31.13
CA MET A 285 25.28 -6.62 30.81
C MET A 285 24.19 -5.85 30.05
N GLN A 286 23.92 -4.60 30.45
CA GLN A 286 22.92 -3.76 29.76
C GLN A 286 23.37 -3.42 28.34
N MET A 287 24.66 -3.10 28.16
CA MET A 287 25.26 -2.84 26.85
C MET A 287 25.13 -4.08 25.94
N GLN A 288 25.50 -5.26 26.45
CA GLN A 288 25.42 -6.52 25.71
C GLN A 288 23.98 -6.86 25.33
N ALA A 289 23.01 -6.72 26.24
CA ALA A 289 21.60 -6.98 25.97
C ALA A 289 21.02 -6.05 24.88
N ASN A 290 21.36 -4.76 24.93
CA ASN A 290 20.90 -3.77 23.96
C ASN A 290 21.49 -4.02 22.56
N VAL A 291 22.79 -4.34 22.49
CA VAL A 291 23.46 -4.67 21.23
C VAL A 291 22.88 -5.97 20.65
N LEU A 292 22.73 -7.02 21.45
CA LEU A 292 22.15 -8.29 21.00
C LEU A 292 20.71 -8.14 20.52
N SER A 293 19.90 -7.33 21.20
CA SER A 293 18.52 -7.04 20.79
C SER A 293 18.46 -6.31 19.45
N SER A 294 19.38 -5.35 19.22
CA SER A 294 19.47 -4.63 17.94
C SER A 294 19.89 -5.54 16.78
N LEU A 295 20.78 -6.50 17.04
CA LEU A 295 21.21 -7.50 16.05
C LEU A 295 20.12 -8.53 15.75
N ALA A 296 19.35 -8.95 16.77
CA ALA A 296 18.21 -9.83 16.58
C ALA A 296 17.13 -9.17 15.70
N LEU A 297 16.81 -7.90 15.94
CA LEU A 297 15.88 -7.13 15.10
C LEU A 297 16.39 -7.01 13.66
N LEU A 298 17.67 -6.70 13.46
CA LEU A 298 18.30 -6.69 12.13
C LEU A 298 18.13 -8.05 11.43
N SER A 299 18.40 -9.16 12.13
CA SER A 299 18.29 -10.49 11.54
C SER A 299 16.86 -10.89 11.17
N VAL A 300 15.86 -10.54 11.99
CA VAL A 300 14.44 -10.81 11.70
C VAL A 300 13.98 -10.01 10.50
N VAL A 301 14.32 -8.72 10.44
CA VAL A 301 13.97 -7.88 9.28
C VAL A 301 14.65 -8.39 8.02
N LEU A 302 15.95 -8.69 8.07
CA LEU A 302 16.67 -9.26 6.92
C LEU A 302 16.07 -10.58 6.44
N PHE A 303 15.72 -11.48 7.36
CA PHE A 303 15.09 -12.76 7.04
C PHE A 303 13.72 -12.58 6.37
N ILE A 304 12.88 -11.67 6.86
CA ILE A 304 11.58 -11.36 6.24
C ILE A 304 11.76 -10.71 4.86
N THR A 305 12.83 -9.93 4.67
CA THR A 305 13.05 -9.20 3.41
C THR A 305 13.75 -10.01 2.32
N LEU A 306 14.56 -11.02 2.68
CA LEU A 306 15.39 -11.80 1.76
C LEU A 306 14.88 -13.24 1.52
N ALA A 307 13.87 -13.69 2.27
CA ALA A 307 13.15 -14.94 2.03
C ALA A 307 12.02 -14.75 1.00
#